data_AF-A0A835H171-F1
#
_entry.id   AF-A0A835H171-F1
#
_cell.length_a   1.000
_cell.length_b   1.000
_cell.length_c   1.000
_cell.angle_alpha   90.00
_cell.angle_beta   90.00
_cell.angle_gamma   90.00
#
_symmetry.space_group_name_H-M   'P 1'
#
loop_
_entity.id
_entity.type
_entity.pdbx_description
1 polymer ?
#
loop_
_entity_poly.entity_id
_entity_poly.type
_entity_poly.pdbx_seq_one_letter_code
_entity_poly.pdbx_strand_id
1 'polypeptide(L)'
;MPLTEFLFQTYWRRAWIIICWLFVCFSLFTWKFTQYRNRKAFEVMGYCLCIAKGSAETLKFNMALILLPVYRNTIMWLRKNRSLNSSISFNDNINFHKLIASCIVIGVILHGGTHIAYAFPRIVGCSHSIFRTTIGADFQNHQPSYIEILSTIEAATGITMVLLMGMLLVYLGLVMDDVHKGTIMGR
;
A
#
# COMPACT_ATOMS: atom_id res chain seq x y z
N MET A 1 -22.49 -29.75 -17.75
CA MET A 1 -22.04 -28.35 -17.62
C MET A 1 -20.53 -28.31 -17.82
N PRO A 2 -20.00 -27.56 -18.80
CA PRO A 2 -18.56 -27.44 -19.02
C PRO A 2 -17.86 -26.82 -17.79
N LEU A 3 -16.62 -27.25 -17.52
CA LEU A 3 -15.81 -26.80 -16.38
C LEU A 3 -15.71 -25.27 -16.29
N THR A 4 -15.68 -24.59 -17.43
CA THR A 4 -15.59 -23.12 -17.53
C THR A 4 -16.82 -22.41 -16.98
N GLU A 5 -18.03 -22.90 -17.25
CA GLU A 5 -19.28 -22.33 -16.70
C GLU A 5 -19.37 -22.52 -15.19
N PHE A 6 -18.95 -23.69 -14.70
CA PHE A 6 -18.90 -23.98 -13.26
C PHE A 6 -17.92 -23.07 -12.53
N LEU A 7 -16.71 -22.89 -13.08
CA LEU A 7 -15.70 -21.98 -12.54
C LEU A 7 -16.17 -20.53 -12.57
N PHE A 8 -16.78 -20.09 -13.67
CA PHE A 8 -17.31 -18.75 -13.79
C PHE A 8 -18.38 -18.47 -12.72
N GLN A 9 -19.40 -19.33 -12.61
CA GLN A 9 -20.47 -19.19 -11.59
C GLN A 9 -19.93 -19.17 -10.14
N THR A 10 -18.85 -19.91 -9.89
CA THR A 10 -18.26 -20.04 -8.54
C THR A 10 -17.37 -18.84 -8.18
N TYR A 11 -16.57 -18.34 -9.12
CA TYR A 11 -15.51 -17.36 -8.83
C TYR A 11 -15.77 -15.94 -9.36
N TRP A 12 -16.77 -15.71 -10.23
CA TRP A 12 -16.97 -14.40 -10.87
C TRP A 12 -17.17 -13.24 -9.87
N ARG A 13 -17.92 -13.47 -8.79
CA ARG A 13 -18.15 -12.46 -7.72
C ARG A 13 -16.85 -12.01 -7.05
N ARG A 14 -15.91 -12.95 -6.85
CA ARG A 14 -14.60 -12.66 -6.26
C ARG A 14 -13.72 -11.92 -7.26
N ALA A 15 -13.67 -12.43 -8.50
CA ALA A 15 -12.89 -11.83 -9.57
C ALA A 15 -13.29 -10.37 -9.82
N TRP A 16 -14.60 -10.09 -9.86
CA TRP A 16 -15.11 -8.74 -10.08
C TRP A 16 -14.61 -7.73 -9.02
N ILE A 17 -14.70 -8.07 -7.73
CA ILE A 17 -14.22 -7.19 -6.65
C ILE A 17 -12.72 -6.94 -6.78
N ILE A 18 -11.94 -8.00 -7.04
CA ILE A 18 -10.49 -7.88 -7.20
C ILE A 18 -10.16 -6.98 -8.39
N ILE A 19 -10.86 -7.13 -9.52
CA ILE A 19 -10.67 -6.29 -10.71
C ILE A 19 -11.02 -4.83 -10.39
N CYS A 20 -12.16 -4.56 -9.72
CA CYS A 20 -12.51 -3.20 -9.31
C CYS A 20 -11.47 -2.58 -8.37
N TRP A 21 -11.00 -3.35 -7.39
CA TRP A 21 -9.97 -2.91 -6.46
C TRP A 21 -8.63 -2.61 -7.17
N LEU A 22 -8.20 -3.48 -8.07
CA LEU A 22 -6.99 -3.27 -8.88
C LEU A 22 -7.13 -2.06 -9.80
N PHE A 23 -8.31 -1.86 -10.40
CA PHE A 23 -8.59 -0.70 -11.23
C PHE A 23 -8.43 0.60 -10.42
N VAL A 24 -9.03 0.68 -9.23
CA VAL A 24 -8.87 1.85 -8.34
C VAL A 24 -7.40 2.06 -7.97
N CYS A 25 -6.66 1.00 -7.62
CA CYS A 25 -5.24 1.10 -7.31
C CYS A 25 -4.43 1.63 -8.51
N PHE A 26 -4.68 1.11 -9.71
CA PHE A 26 -4.00 1.53 -10.92
C PHE A 26 -4.31 2.98 -11.29
N SER A 27 -5.58 3.39 -11.16
CA SER A 27 -6.00 4.78 -11.40
C SER A 27 -5.33 5.74 -10.42
N LEU A 28 -5.32 5.44 -9.11
CA LEU A 28 -4.67 6.26 -8.09
C LEU A 28 -3.16 6.37 -8.32
N PHE A 29 -2.51 5.23 -8.61
CA PHE A 29 -1.09 5.21 -8.92
C PHE A 29 -0.78 6.08 -10.15
N THR A 30 -1.49 5.86 -11.25
CA THR A 30 -1.26 6.57 -12.52
C THR A 30 -1.54 8.07 -12.38
N TRP A 31 -2.59 8.45 -11.66
CA TRP A 31 -2.92 9.84 -11.37
C TRP A 31 -1.79 10.53 -10.60
N LYS A 32 -1.32 9.93 -9.50
CA LYS A 32 -0.22 10.50 -8.72
C LYS A 32 1.13 10.46 -9.43
N PHE A 33 1.41 9.40 -10.16
CA PHE A 33 2.60 9.29 -10.98
C PHE A 33 2.67 10.44 -11.99
N THR A 34 1.57 10.70 -12.70
CA THR A 34 1.47 11.77 -13.69
C THR A 34 1.56 13.15 -13.03
N GLN A 35 0.91 13.32 -11.88
CA GLN A 35 1.00 14.57 -11.11
C GLN A 35 2.45 14.91 -10.76
N TYR A 36 3.22 13.93 -10.25
CA TYR A 36 4.60 14.17 -9.81
C TYR A 36 5.62 14.20 -10.94
N ARG A 37 5.30 13.60 -12.09
CA ARG A 37 6.11 13.73 -13.31
C ARG A 37 6.20 15.18 -13.80
N ASN A 38 5.15 15.96 -13.59
CA ASN A 38 5.06 17.36 -14.02
C ASN A 38 5.50 18.37 -12.94
N ARG A 39 6.14 17.92 -11.86
CA ARG A 39 6.64 18.79 -10.77
C ARG A 39 8.15 19.01 -10.90
N LYS A 40 8.64 20.16 -10.46
CA LYS A 40 10.08 20.51 -10.45
C LYS A 40 10.95 19.49 -9.71
N ALA A 41 10.42 18.88 -8.65
CA ALA A 41 11.10 17.83 -7.90
C ALA A 41 11.47 16.59 -8.75
N PHE A 42 10.82 16.40 -9.90
CA PHE A 42 11.16 15.35 -10.87
C PHE A 42 12.56 15.55 -11.48
N GLU A 43 13.04 16.78 -11.63
CA GLU A 43 14.36 17.06 -12.21
C GLU A 43 15.50 16.48 -11.35
N VAL A 44 15.29 16.41 -10.03
CA VAL A 44 16.27 15.86 -9.08
C VAL A 44 16.11 14.35 -8.94
N MET A 45 14.90 13.89 -8.65
CA MET A 45 14.63 12.51 -8.22
C MET A 45 14.15 11.60 -9.35
N GLY A 46 13.72 12.16 -10.49
CA GLY A 46 13.24 11.42 -11.65
C GLY A 46 12.06 10.49 -11.34
N TYR A 47 12.00 9.36 -12.06
CA TYR A 47 10.93 8.38 -11.91
C TYR A 47 10.82 7.76 -10.51
N CYS A 48 11.91 7.78 -9.72
CA CYS A 48 11.87 7.33 -8.33
C CYS A 48 10.86 8.13 -7.50
N LEU A 49 10.76 9.44 -7.72
CA LEU A 49 9.77 10.27 -7.05
C LEU A 49 8.34 9.86 -7.42
N CYS A 50 8.09 9.64 -8.71
CA CYS A 50 6.76 9.27 -9.20
C CYS A 50 6.33 7.90 -8.68
N ILE A 51 7.24 6.92 -8.66
CA ILE A 51 7.00 5.59 -8.08
C ILE A 51 6.73 5.72 -6.59
N ALA A 52 7.58 6.44 -5.84
CA ALA A 52 7.41 6.59 -4.40
C ALA A 52 6.07 7.25 -4.04
N LYS A 53 5.65 8.30 -4.77
CA LYS A 53 4.38 9.01 -4.52
C LYS A 53 3.17 8.25 -5.04
N GLY A 54 3.28 7.54 -6.16
CA GLY A 54 2.24 6.64 -6.66
C GLY A 54 1.99 5.48 -5.70
N SER A 55 3.05 4.81 -5.25
CA SER A 55 2.98 3.73 -4.26
C SER A 55 2.47 4.23 -2.91
N ALA A 56 2.81 5.46 -2.49
CA ALA A 56 2.25 6.04 -1.26
C ALA A 56 0.73 6.19 -1.33
N GLU A 57 0.20 6.59 -2.48
CA GLU A 57 -1.24 6.82 -2.63
C GLU A 57 -2.03 5.52 -2.65
N THR A 58 -1.52 4.49 -3.34
CA THR A 58 -2.11 3.16 -3.28
C THR A 58 -1.98 2.54 -1.89
N LEU A 59 -0.87 2.80 -1.19
CA LEU A 59 -0.68 2.37 0.19
C LEU A 59 -1.74 2.99 1.12
N LYS A 60 -1.98 4.31 1.06
CA LYS A 60 -3.03 4.97 1.86
C LYS A 60 -4.40 4.36 1.63
N PHE A 61 -4.75 4.13 0.36
CA PHE A 61 -6.02 3.51 0.01
C PHE A 61 -6.15 2.11 0.61
N ASN A 62 -5.13 1.27 0.45
CA ASN A 62 -5.14 -0.09 1.00
C ASN A 62 -5.15 -0.12 2.53
N MET A 63 -4.46 0.82 3.19
CA MET A 63 -4.50 1.00 4.65
C MET A 63 -5.88 1.40 5.16
N ALA A 64 -6.63 2.19 4.41
CA ALA A 64 -8.03 2.48 4.74
C ALA A 64 -8.93 1.26 4.50
N LEU A 65 -8.67 0.52 3.41
CA LEU A 65 -9.50 -0.61 2.98
C LEU A 65 -9.33 -1.86 3.86
N ILE A 66 -8.15 -2.10 4.44
CA ILE A 66 -7.82 -3.35 5.15
C ILE A 66 -8.75 -3.67 6.33
N LEU A 67 -9.39 -2.68 6.95
CA LEU A 67 -10.32 -2.88 8.07
C LEU A 67 -11.73 -3.28 7.63
N LEU A 68 -12.17 -2.89 6.42
CA LEU A 68 -13.53 -3.15 5.95
C LEU A 68 -13.89 -4.65 5.90
N PRO A 69 -13.01 -5.57 5.44
CA PRO A 69 -13.34 -6.98 5.36
C PRO A 69 -13.47 -7.67 6.73
N VAL A 70 -12.82 -7.15 7.77
CA VAL A 70 -12.74 -7.78 9.10
C VAL A 70 -13.70 -7.17 10.12
N TYR A 71 -14.18 -5.95 9.88
CA TYR A 71 -15.09 -5.27 10.80
C TYR A 71 -16.52 -5.85 10.70
N ARG A 72 -16.86 -6.71 11.67
CA ARG A 72 -18.07 -7.55 11.67
C ARG A 72 -19.36 -6.77 11.48
N ASN A 73 -19.50 -5.61 12.13
CA ASN A 73 -20.72 -4.80 12.05
C ASN A 73 -20.95 -4.25 10.64
N THR A 74 -19.91 -3.75 9.97
CA THR A 74 -20.01 -3.29 8.57
C THR A 74 -20.30 -4.44 7.62
N ILE A 75 -19.66 -5.60 7.80
CA ILE A 75 -19.93 -6.77 6.95
C ILE A 75 -21.38 -7.25 7.11
N MET A 76 -21.91 -7.30 8.32
CA MET A 76 -23.31 -7.67 8.56
C MET A 76 -24.27 -6.65 7.95
N TRP A 77 -23.97 -5.35 8.08
CA TRP A 77 -24.76 -4.29 7.46
C TRP A 77 -24.75 -4.38 5.93
N LEU A 78 -23.58 -4.59 5.32
CA LEU A 78 -23.43 -4.77 3.87
C LEU A 78 -24.16 -6.01 3.37
N ARG A 79 -24.15 -7.11 4.14
CA ARG A 79 -24.87 -8.36 3.83
C ARG A 79 -26.39 -8.19 3.88
N LYS A 80 -26.91 -7.30 4.74
CA LYS A 80 -28.35 -7.00 4.82
C LYS A 80 -28.86 -6.30 3.55
N ASN A 81 -27.99 -5.61 2.82
CA ASN A 81 -28.35 -4.99 1.55
C ASN A 81 -28.40 -6.04 0.42
N ARG A 82 -29.60 -6.29 -0.10
CA ARG A 82 -29.86 -7.34 -1.12
C ARG A 82 -29.06 -7.13 -2.41
N SER A 83 -28.82 -5.89 -2.82
CA SER A 83 -28.04 -5.58 -4.02
C SER A 83 -26.56 -5.94 -3.82
N LEU A 84 -25.98 -5.54 -2.69
CA LEU A 84 -24.57 -5.82 -2.39
C LEU A 84 -24.32 -7.30 -2.11
N ASN A 85 -25.25 -7.99 -1.45
CA ASN A 85 -25.17 -9.43 -1.20
C ASN A 85 -25.25 -10.28 -2.47
N SER A 86 -25.89 -9.78 -3.53
CA SER A 86 -25.91 -10.47 -4.82
C SER A 86 -24.58 -10.34 -5.57
N SER A 87 -23.88 -9.22 -5.41
CA SER A 87 -22.65 -8.90 -6.14
C SER A 87 -21.37 -9.26 -5.38
N ILE A 88 -21.40 -9.29 -4.04
CA ILE A 88 -20.20 -9.46 -3.19
C ILE A 88 -20.17 -10.83 -2.53
N SER A 89 -19.06 -11.57 -2.71
CA SER A 89 -18.79 -12.80 -1.95
C SER A 89 -18.26 -12.46 -0.56
N PHE A 90 -19.16 -12.26 0.40
CA PHE A 90 -18.78 -11.98 1.80
C PHE A 90 -18.13 -13.18 2.53
N ASN A 91 -18.14 -14.38 1.94
CA ASN A 91 -17.53 -15.58 2.53
C ASN A 91 -15.98 -15.57 2.45
N ASP A 92 -15.41 -14.66 1.66
CA ASP A 92 -13.97 -14.57 1.38
C ASP A 92 -13.34 -13.28 1.87
N ASN A 93 -14.03 -12.57 2.77
CA ASN A 93 -13.58 -11.31 3.34
C ASN A 93 -12.18 -11.41 3.99
N ILE A 94 -11.87 -12.51 4.66
CA ILE A 94 -10.55 -12.76 5.25
C ILE A 94 -9.48 -12.97 4.17
N ASN A 95 -9.79 -13.69 3.09
CA ASN A 95 -8.85 -13.88 1.98
C ASN A 95 -8.58 -12.54 1.26
N PHE A 96 -9.61 -11.70 1.12
CA PHE A 96 -9.45 -10.35 0.59
C PHE A 96 -8.63 -9.44 1.52
N HIS A 97 -8.82 -9.53 2.84
CA HIS A 97 -7.97 -8.85 3.83
C HIS A 97 -6.49 -9.26 3.69
N LYS A 98 -6.20 -10.57 3.55
CA LYS A 98 -4.84 -11.07 3.31
C LYS A 98 -4.25 -10.53 2.00
N LEU A 99 -5.05 -10.48 0.93
CA LEU A 99 -4.63 -9.92 -0.36
C LEU A 99 -4.27 -8.43 -0.25
N ILE A 100 -5.10 -7.63 0.45
CA ILE A 100 -4.82 -6.22 0.74
C ILE A 100 -3.55 -6.09 1.57
N ALA A 101 -3.38 -6.92 2.62
CA ALA A 101 -2.18 -6.91 3.45
C ALA A 101 -0.91 -7.19 2.64
N SER A 102 -0.92 -8.16 1.71
CA SER A 102 0.19 -8.40 0.79
C SER A 102 0.49 -7.20 -0.09
N CYS A 103 -0.54 -6.51 -0.60
CA CYS A 103 -0.39 -5.30 -1.39
C CYS A 103 0.19 -4.13 -0.56
N ILE A 104 -0.19 -4.01 0.71
CA ILE A 104 0.36 -3.04 1.65
C ILE A 104 1.86 -3.27 1.85
N VAL A 105 2.29 -4.53 2.06
CA VAL A 105 3.72 -4.86 2.20
C VAL A 105 4.51 -4.43 0.97
N ILE A 106 4.01 -4.76 -0.23
CA ILE A 106 4.63 -4.33 -1.50
C ILE A 106 4.66 -2.80 -1.59
N GLY A 107 3.57 -2.12 -1.25
CA GLY A 107 3.45 -0.66 -1.26
C GLY A 107 4.44 0.02 -0.31
N VAL A 108 4.64 -0.53 0.89
CA VAL A 108 5.64 -0.05 1.86
C VAL A 108 7.06 -0.23 1.32
N ILE A 109 7.38 -1.39 0.75
CA ILE A 109 8.71 -1.64 0.17
C ILE A 109 8.99 -0.68 -0.99
N LEU A 110 8.03 -0.52 -1.91
CA LEU A 110 8.20 0.40 -3.04
C LEU A 110 8.30 1.86 -2.56
N HIS A 111 7.44 2.29 -1.64
CA HIS A 111 7.46 3.66 -1.13
C HIS A 111 8.72 3.96 -0.31
N GLY A 112 8.94 3.21 0.78
CA GLY A 112 10.05 3.42 1.70
C GLY A 112 11.40 3.08 1.09
N GLY A 113 11.49 1.96 0.37
CA GLY A 113 12.72 1.54 -0.31
C GLY A 113 13.17 2.56 -1.36
N THR A 114 12.25 3.11 -2.15
CA THR A 114 12.60 4.16 -3.13
C THR A 114 13.06 5.44 -2.44
N HIS A 115 12.48 5.80 -1.29
CA HIS A 115 12.93 6.95 -0.52
C HIS A 115 14.38 6.77 -0.02
N ILE A 116 14.65 5.66 0.65
CA ILE A 116 15.93 5.39 1.31
C ILE A 116 17.06 5.12 0.30
N ALA A 117 16.78 4.31 -0.73
CA ALA A 117 17.81 3.83 -1.67
C ALA A 117 18.06 4.79 -2.83
N TYR A 118 17.08 5.62 -3.22
CA TYR A 118 17.19 6.44 -4.43
C TYR A 118 16.88 7.93 -4.22
N ALA A 119 15.79 8.27 -3.54
CA ALA A 119 15.38 9.66 -3.40
C ALA A 119 16.35 10.45 -2.52
N PHE A 120 16.65 9.96 -1.31
CA PHE A 120 17.53 10.65 -0.38
C PHE A 120 18.96 10.79 -0.92
N PRO A 121 19.60 9.76 -1.50
CA PRO A 121 20.92 9.92 -2.11
C PRO A 121 20.94 10.97 -3.24
N ARG A 122 19.87 11.04 -4.05
CA ARG A 122 19.78 12.05 -5.12
C ARG A 122 19.60 13.48 -4.61
N ILE A 123 18.88 13.68 -3.51
CA ILE A 123 18.74 15.00 -2.88
C ILE A 123 20.08 15.46 -2.29
N VAL A 124 20.80 14.57 -1.63
CA VAL A 124 22.11 14.87 -1.02
C VAL A 124 23.17 15.12 -2.10
N GLY A 125 23.13 14.37 -3.21
CA GLY A 125 24.15 14.42 -4.26
C GLY A 125 23.88 15.37 -5.43
N CYS A 126 22.73 16.06 -5.48
CA CYS A 126 22.47 17.01 -6.57
C CYS A 126 23.23 18.33 -6.38
N SER A 127 23.45 19.07 -7.47
CA SER A 127 24.14 20.35 -7.38
C SER A 127 23.30 21.38 -6.61
N HIS A 128 23.96 22.25 -5.84
CA HIS A 128 23.30 23.30 -5.07
C HIS A 128 22.39 24.21 -5.92
N SER A 129 22.75 24.45 -7.19
CA SER A 129 21.93 25.25 -8.11
C SER A 129 20.61 24.56 -8.44
N ILE A 130 20.66 23.28 -8.83
CA ILE A 130 19.46 22.48 -9.13
C ILE A 130 18.63 22.30 -7.85
N PHE A 131 19.27 22.01 -6.73
CA PHE A 131 18.60 21.88 -5.43
C PHE A 131 17.79 23.14 -5.11
N ARG A 132 18.41 24.32 -5.11
CA ARG A 132 17.76 25.60 -4.75
C ARG A 132 16.61 25.97 -5.69
N THR A 133 16.73 25.71 -6.99
CA THR A 133 15.69 26.10 -7.97
C THR A 133 14.51 25.14 -8.02
N THR A 134 14.68 23.89 -7.56
CA THR A 134 13.66 22.84 -7.68
C THR A 134 12.96 22.52 -6.36
N ILE A 135 13.71 22.13 -5.33
CA ILE A 135 13.19 21.61 -4.04
C ILE A 135 13.68 22.41 -2.83
N GLY A 136 14.58 23.38 -3.02
CA GLY A 136 15.21 24.12 -1.93
C GLY A 136 14.22 24.85 -1.04
N ALA A 137 13.10 25.34 -1.58
CA ALA A 137 12.05 25.97 -0.77
C ALA A 137 11.49 25.05 0.33
N ASP A 138 11.37 23.75 0.05
CA ASP A 138 10.87 22.75 1.00
C ASP A 138 11.89 22.46 2.13
N PHE A 139 13.16 22.82 1.93
CA PHE A 139 14.27 22.61 2.86
C PHE A 139 14.89 23.93 3.35
N GLN A 140 14.13 25.04 3.30
CA GLN A 140 14.62 26.37 3.73
C GLN A 140 15.92 26.81 3.03
N ASN A 141 16.13 26.35 1.79
CA ASN A 141 17.34 26.51 0.97
C ASN A 141 18.64 25.94 1.59
N HIS A 142 18.53 25.14 2.65
CA HIS A 142 19.62 24.34 3.21
C HIS A 142 19.60 22.96 2.55
N GLN A 143 20.70 22.54 1.94
CA GLN A 143 20.79 21.20 1.36
C GLN A 143 21.15 20.21 2.47
N PRO A 144 20.24 19.30 2.84
CA PRO A 144 20.48 18.41 3.96
C PRO A 144 21.41 17.26 3.58
N SER A 145 22.19 16.80 4.55
CA SER A 145 22.88 15.53 4.55
C SER A 145 21.90 14.36 4.70
N TYR A 146 22.37 13.15 4.41
CA TYR A 146 21.54 11.94 4.51
C TYR A 146 20.97 11.73 5.93
N ILE A 147 21.78 12.01 6.96
CA ILE A 147 21.39 11.87 8.37
C ILE A 147 20.38 12.94 8.77
N GLU A 148 20.52 14.17 8.27
CA GLU A 148 19.52 15.22 8.50
C GLU A 148 18.17 14.86 7.88
N ILE A 149 18.14 14.28 6.67
CA ILE A 149 16.90 13.78 6.05
C ILE A 149 16.27 12.67 6.90
N LEU A 150 17.06 11.70 7.37
CA LEU A 150 16.58 10.63 8.24
C LEU A 150 16.06 11.11 9.60
N SER A 151 16.58 12.25 10.08
CA SER A 151 16.16 12.86 11.35
C SER A 151 14.91 13.72 11.20
N THR A 152 14.37 13.90 9.98
CA THR A 152 13.10 14.60 9.77
C THR A 152 11.94 13.82 10.39
N ILE A 153 10.90 14.55 10.81
CA ILE A 153 9.71 13.93 11.40
C ILE A 153 9.03 12.94 10.44
N GLU A 154 9.08 13.23 9.13
CA GLU A 154 8.54 12.36 8.07
C GLU A 154 9.27 11.01 8.01
N ALA A 155 10.61 11.03 8.05
CA ALA A 155 11.41 9.81 8.05
C ALA A 155 11.26 9.04 9.37
N ALA A 156 11.31 9.73 10.52
CA ALA A 156 11.20 9.11 11.84
C ALA A 156 9.83 8.43 12.04
N THR A 157 8.73 9.10 11.68
CA THR A 157 7.39 8.53 11.75
C THR A 157 7.22 7.36 10.77
N GLY A 158 7.76 7.47 9.55
CA GLY A 158 7.77 6.39 8.58
C GLY A 158 8.50 5.14 9.07
N ILE A 159 9.70 5.29 9.63
CA ILE A 159 10.48 4.17 10.20
C ILE A 159 9.71 3.54 11.36
N THR A 160 9.18 4.36 12.27
CA THR A 160 8.39 3.87 13.41
C THR A 160 7.17 3.07 12.94
N MET A 161 6.44 3.58 11.94
CA MET A 161 5.30 2.89 11.36
C MET A 161 5.69 1.54 10.74
N VAL A 162 6.80 1.48 10.00
CA VAL A 162 7.30 0.23 9.39
C VAL A 162 7.67 -0.81 10.46
N LEU A 163 8.31 -0.39 11.56
CA LEU A 163 8.64 -1.28 12.67
C LEU A 163 7.38 -1.84 13.34
N LEU A 164 6.39 -0.99 13.64
CA LEU A 164 5.12 -1.41 14.22
C LEU A 164 4.38 -2.40 13.31
N MET A 165 4.34 -2.12 12.00
CA MET A 165 3.75 -3.01 11.02
C MET A 165 4.48 -4.35 10.92
N GLY A 166 5.81 -4.34 10.95
CA GLY A 166 6.62 -5.55 10.94
C GLY A 166 6.36 -6.43 12.16
N MET A 167 6.31 -5.83 13.35
CA MET A 167 5.94 -6.55 14.57
C MET A 167 4.54 -7.14 14.49
N LEU A 168 3.55 -6.38 13.99
CA LEU A 168 2.19 -6.87 13.81
C LEU A 168 2.12 -8.04 12.82
N LEU A 169 2.86 -7.96 11.71
CA LEU A 169 2.89 -9.02 10.69
C LEU A 169 3.50 -10.31 11.24
N VAL A 170 4.61 -10.21 11.98
CA VAL A 170 5.26 -11.36 12.62
C VAL A 170 4.34 -11.96 13.69
N TYR A 171 3.75 -11.14 14.55
CA TYR A 171 2.82 -11.61 15.57
C TYR A 171 1.62 -12.33 14.96
N LEU A 172 1.02 -11.78 13.90
CA LEU A 172 -0.07 -12.43 13.19
C LEU A 172 0.35 -13.78 12.58
N GLY A 173 1.55 -13.86 12.01
CA GLY A 173 2.11 -15.11 11.50
C GLY A 173 2.23 -16.18 12.59
N LEU A 174 2.80 -15.82 13.74
CA LEU A 174 2.93 -16.73 14.90
C LEU A 174 1.57 -17.22 15.41
N VAL A 175 0.60 -16.30 15.57
CA VAL A 175 -0.76 -16.65 16.01
C VAL A 175 -1.44 -17.59 15.00
N MET A 176 -1.27 -17.34 13.70
CA MET A 176 -1.85 -18.20 12.66
C MET A 176 -1.22 -19.60 12.65
N ASP A 177 0.09 -19.70 12.87
CA ASP A 177 0.80 -20.98 12.98
C ASP A 177 0.33 -21.76 14.23
N ASP A 178 0.12 -21.08 15.35
CA ASP A 178 -0.37 -21.70 16.59
C ASP A 178 -1.82 -22.17 16.46
N VAL A 179 -2.71 -21.39 15.81
CA VAL A 179 -4.08 -21.84 15.51
C VAL A 179 -4.05 -23.05 14.58
N HIS A 180 -3.19 -23.06 13.56
CA HIS A 180 -3.07 -24.20 12.66
C HIS A 180 -2.58 -25.46 13.37
N LYS A 181 -1.54 -25.34 14.20
CA LYS A 181 -1.01 -26.44 15.03
C LYS A 181 -2.03 -26.95 16.06
N GLY A 182 -2.73 -26.05 16.75
CA GLY A 182 -3.78 -26.41 17.72
C GLY A 182 -4.98 -27.12 17.07
N THR A 183 -5.32 -26.75 15.82
CA THR A 183 -6.36 -27.43 15.04
C THR A 183 -5.92 -28.83 14.58
N ILE A 184 -4.63 -29.04 14.31
CA ILE A 184 -4.06 -30.34 13.93
C ILE A 184 -3.87 -31.27 15.14
N MET A 185 -3.45 -30.74 16.30
CA MET A 185 -3.27 -31.53 17.52
C MET A 185 -4.58 -31.82 18.27
N GLY A 186 -5.63 -31.04 18.03
CA GLY A 186 -6.97 -31.25 18.63
C GLY A 186 -7.86 -32.23 17.85
N ARG A 187 -7.32 -32.98 16.89
CA ARG A 187 -8.05 -33.94 16.05
C ARG A 187 -7.42 -35.33 16.09
#